data_AF-A0A951BL96-F1
#
_entry.id   AF-A0A951BL96-F1
#
_cell.length_a   1.000
_cell.length_b   1.000
_cell.length_c   1.000
_cell.angle_alpha   90.00
_cell.angle_beta   90.00
_cell.angle_gamma   90.00
#
_symmetry.space_group_name_H-M   'P 1'
#
loop_
_entity.id
_entity.type
_entity.pdbx_description
1 polymer ?
#
loop_
_entity_poly.entity_id
_entity_poly.type
_entity_poly.pdbx_seq_one_letter_code
_entity_poly.pdbx_strand_id
1 'polypeptide(L)'
;MPIFVSLGSTFTSDGADTIVAGGDDTITLAAPGAFAYGNVDSIITTSSSETVASADDVITTDSADTVVGGNADTLVSAGQGALLAGPVGYQTCVFVNTGGSDTIVSSSDATDTIFAVAGGGTYFINGIAEFVGGLGGPSTIVGAGNATIFGGSAGVLYYPGVGLVGSEFLSDFVAQAGTNTVISGASLSTLEGLTLYLAGAVNGFAMSGAVLTLSGPGSGSQLVAGSGSETIDASGSTGYNTFWAGSGNSLLVGGSGSDFPAPGAPILVLPPATNVFAASGGTTTMVGGAGNNAFEFILGHAGGTDLIQDWNGSDRLAFFGYGANPIASQAVSDGSTFITLTDNTRITIVGISSLDARQIVSA
;
A
#
# COMPACT_ATOMS: atom_id res chain seq x y z
N MET A 1 14.10 -45.00 6.68
CA MET A 1 12.99 -45.94 6.40
C MET A 1 11.74 -45.27 6.94
N PRO A 2 10.61 -45.24 6.21
CA PRO A 2 9.41 -44.57 6.71
C PRO A 2 8.88 -45.25 7.97
N ILE A 3 8.48 -44.45 8.95
CA ILE A 3 7.76 -44.86 10.16
C ILE A 3 6.27 -44.67 9.88
N PHE A 4 5.48 -45.73 10.04
CA PHE A 4 4.03 -45.67 9.88
C PHE A 4 3.38 -45.55 11.26
N VAL A 5 2.59 -44.49 11.43
CA VAL A 5 1.87 -44.21 12.68
C VAL A 5 0.52 -44.93 12.65
N SER A 6 0.08 -45.41 13.82
CA SER A 6 -1.23 -46.03 13.96
C SER A 6 -2.31 -44.95 14.00
N LEU A 7 -3.45 -45.19 13.35
CA LEU A 7 -4.59 -44.25 13.37
C LEU A 7 -4.99 -43.87 14.80
N GLY A 8 -5.25 -42.58 15.03
CA GLY A 8 -5.74 -42.03 16.29
C GLY A 8 -4.68 -41.98 17.39
N SER A 9 -3.39 -41.91 17.03
CA SER A 9 -2.30 -41.96 18.00
C SER A 9 -1.49 -40.67 18.09
N THR A 10 -0.84 -40.51 19.24
CA THR A 10 0.17 -39.48 19.46
C THR A 10 1.55 -40.08 19.24
N PHE A 11 2.36 -39.48 18.37
CA PHE A 11 3.71 -39.92 18.04
C PHE A 11 4.71 -38.79 18.18
N THR A 12 5.88 -39.08 18.78
CA THR A 12 7.00 -38.12 18.87
C THR A 12 8.21 -38.73 18.18
N SER A 13 8.80 -38.00 17.24
CA SER A 13 10.08 -38.34 16.64
C SER A 13 11.18 -37.47 17.23
N ASP A 14 12.20 -38.12 17.78
CA ASP A 14 13.42 -37.49 18.30
C ASP A 14 14.59 -37.61 17.30
N GLY A 15 14.31 -37.94 16.03
CA GLY A 15 15.31 -38.15 14.99
C GLY A 15 14.94 -37.50 13.65
N ALA A 16 15.86 -37.54 12.69
CA ALA A 16 15.61 -37.13 11.31
C ALA A 16 14.80 -38.21 10.56
N ASP A 17 13.56 -38.42 11.01
CA ASP A 17 12.69 -39.50 10.53
C ASP A 17 11.80 -39.05 9.35
N THR A 18 11.41 -40.02 8.53
CA THR A 18 10.30 -39.87 7.59
C THR A 18 9.08 -40.53 8.19
N ILE A 19 8.01 -39.78 8.45
CA ILE A 19 6.82 -40.23 9.15
C ILE A 19 5.64 -40.19 8.19
N VAL A 20 4.89 -41.30 8.17
CA VAL A 20 3.65 -41.45 7.40
C VAL A 20 2.54 -41.69 8.40
N ALA A 21 1.59 -40.78 8.45
CA ALA A 21 0.45 -40.86 9.37
C ALA A 21 -0.87 -40.74 8.62
N GLY A 22 -1.97 -41.06 9.30
CA GLY A 22 -3.29 -41.07 8.68
C GLY A 22 -4.41 -40.99 9.70
N GLY A 23 -5.41 -40.15 9.43
CA GLY A 23 -6.56 -39.98 10.31
C GLY A 23 -6.28 -38.98 11.45
N ASP A 24 -6.93 -39.19 12.58
CA ASP A 24 -6.92 -38.24 13.70
C ASP A 24 -5.65 -38.38 14.58
N ASP A 25 -4.48 -38.22 13.96
CA ASP A 25 -3.17 -38.39 14.61
C ASP A 25 -2.61 -37.04 15.14
N THR A 26 -1.78 -37.10 16.19
CA THR A 26 -0.96 -35.96 16.65
C THR A 26 0.51 -36.31 16.55
N ILE A 27 1.28 -35.60 15.72
CA ILE A 27 2.71 -35.85 15.52
C ILE A 27 3.53 -34.70 16.10
N THR A 28 4.57 -35.01 16.87
CA THR A 28 5.57 -34.05 17.31
C THR A 28 6.93 -34.37 16.69
N LEU A 29 7.55 -33.42 16.00
CA LEU A 29 8.90 -33.50 15.46
C LEU A 29 9.83 -32.72 16.39
N ALA A 30 10.71 -33.43 17.10
CA ALA A 30 11.59 -32.88 18.13
C ALA A 30 13.07 -32.86 17.72
N ALA A 31 13.40 -33.33 16.51
CA ALA A 31 14.76 -33.25 15.97
C ALA A 31 14.79 -32.70 14.53
N PRO A 32 15.80 -31.86 14.19
CA PRO A 32 15.99 -31.29 12.87
C PRO A 32 15.95 -32.31 11.73
N GLY A 33 15.33 -31.92 10.61
CA GLY A 33 15.35 -32.70 9.37
C GLY A 33 14.35 -33.85 9.34
N ALA A 34 13.39 -33.88 10.26
CA ALA A 34 12.23 -34.77 10.16
C ALA A 34 11.28 -34.31 9.03
N PHE A 35 10.64 -35.28 8.38
CA PHE A 35 9.64 -35.08 7.33
C PHE A 35 8.37 -35.85 7.69
N ALA A 36 7.24 -35.15 7.83
CA ALA A 36 5.95 -35.77 8.13
C ALA A 36 4.95 -35.51 6.99
N TYR A 37 4.23 -36.54 6.56
CA TYR A 37 3.16 -36.42 5.59
C TYR A 37 1.99 -37.39 5.81
N GLY A 38 0.79 -36.98 5.40
CA GLY A 38 -0.45 -37.75 5.55
C GLY A 38 -1.66 -36.88 5.91
N ASN A 39 -2.82 -37.48 6.19
CA ASN A 39 -3.95 -36.76 6.80
C ASN A 39 -3.76 -36.83 8.32
N VAL A 40 -3.51 -35.71 9.01
CA VAL A 40 -3.02 -35.73 10.40
C VAL A 40 -3.56 -34.55 11.20
N ASP A 41 -4.56 -34.76 12.05
CA ASP A 41 -5.27 -33.68 12.77
C ASP A 41 -4.38 -32.60 13.41
N SER A 42 -3.19 -32.96 13.92
CA SER A 42 -2.19 -31.98 14.37
C SER A 42 -0.74 -32.39 14.17
N ILE A 43 0.08 -31.46 13.66
CA ILE A 43 1.55 -31.61 13.57
C ILE A 43 2.22 -30.46 14.32
N ILE A 44 3.11 -30.79 15.24
CA ILE A 44 3.89 -29.84 16.04
C ILE A 44 5.37 -30.04 15.71
N THR A 45 6.04 -28.96 15.32
CA THR A 45 7.49 -28.92 15.09
C THR A 45 8.13 -28.06 16.17
N THR A 46 9.16 -28.60 16.84
CA THR A 46 9.85 -27.95 17.98
C THR A 46 11.36 -27.78 17.76
N SER A 47 11.82 -28.25 16.61
CA SER A 47 13.19 -28.10 16.11
C SER A 47 13.12 -27.36 14.78
N SER A 48 14.29 -27.08 14.18
CA SER A 48 14.40 -26.31 12.93
C SER A 48 14.76 -27.14 11.70
N SER A 49 14.29 -26.69 10.55
CA SER A 49 14.50 -27.29 9.23
C SER A 49 13.66 -28.54 8.99
N GLU A 50 12.43 -28.54 9.49
CA GLU A 50 11.43 -29.57 9.24
C GLU A 50 10.67 -29.27 7.95
N THR A 51 10.13 -30.33 7.34
CA THR A 51 9.18 -30.21 6.24
C THR A 51 7.91 -30.96 6.58
N VAL A 52 6.78 -30.25 6.53
CA VAL A 52 5.47 -30.81 6.85
C VAL A 52 4.53 -30.64 5.66
N ALA A 53 3.83 -31.70 5.29
CA ALA A 53 2.79 -31.68 4.26
C ALA A 53 1.60 -32.55 4.67
N SER A 54 0.49 -31.95 5.09
CA SER A 54 -0.69 -32.68 5.57
C SER A 54 -2.00 -32.14 4.97
N ALA A 55 -3.18 -32.57 5.42
CA ALA A 55 -4.47 -32.16 4.86
C ALA A 55 -5.61 -32.17 5.89
N ASP A 56 -6.29 -31.03 6.02
CA ASP A 56 -7.39 -30.70 6.95
C ASP A 56 -6.93 -30.56 8.42
N ASP A 57 -5.79 -29.90 8.65
CA ASP A 57 -5.03 -30.05 9.91
C ASP A 57 -4.61 -28.72 10.59
N VAL A 58 -4.26 -28.79 11.87
CA VAL A 58 -3.57 -27.71 12.59
C VAL A 58 -2.07 -28.00 12.65
N ILE A 59 -1.27 -27.21 11.94
CA ILE A 59 0.19 -27.35 11.91
C ILE A 59 0.82 -26.20 12.68
N THR A 60 1.60 -26.49 13.72
CA THR A 60 2.33 -25.49 14.50
C THR A 60 3.84 -25.68 14.35
N THR A 61 4.55 -24.60 14.02
CA THR A 61 6.01 -24.51 14.06
C THR A 61 6.47 -23.41 14.99
N ASP A 62 7.54 -23.66 15.74
CA ASP A 62 8.18 -22.67 16.61
C ASP A 62 9.57 -22.23 16.11
N SER A 63 9.92 -22.57 14.87
CA SER A 63 11.26 -22.37 14.34
C SER A 63 11.27 -22.05 12.81
N ALA A 64 12.43 -22.15 12.16
CA ALA A 64 12.60 -21.88 10.73
C ALA A 64 12.28 -23.12 9.88
N ASP A 65 10.98 -23.42 9.73
CA ASP A 65 10.50 -24.61 9.04
C ASP A 65 9.82 -24.32 7.70
N THR A 66 9.64 -25.35 6.89
CA THR A 66 8.81 -25.28 5.68
C THR A 66 7.54 -26.09 5.90
N VAL A 67 6.41 -25.40 5.98
CA VAL A 67 5.09 -26.00 6.14
C VAL A 67 4.28 -25.77 4.87
N VAL A 68 3.84 -26.85 4.25
CA VAL A 68 2.88 -26.81 3.16
C VAL A 68 1.58 -27.38 3.67
N GLY A 69 0.59 -26.52 3.87
CA GLY A 69 -0.74 -26.92 4.25
C GLY A 69 -1.45 -27.62 3.12
N GLY A 70 -2.31 -28.57 3.47
CA GLY A 70 -3.33 -29.11 2.61
C GLY A 70 -4.60 -28.29 2.68
N ASN A 71 -5.71 -28.94 2.34
CA ASN A 71 -7.01 -28.31 2.27
C ASN A 71 -7.45 -27.86 3.67
N ALA A 72 -8.10 -26.69 3.78
CA ALA A 72 -8.70 -26.22 5.03
C ALA A 72 -7.79 -26.11 6.27
N ASP A 73 -6.46 -26.08 6.07
CA ASP A 73 -5.50 -26.11 7.16
C ASP A 73 -5.43 -24.79 7.95
N THR A 74 -5.06 -24.92 9.23
CA THR A 74 -4.57 -23.79 10.04
C THR A 74 -3.07 -23.95 10.26
N LEU A 75 -2.29 -23.02 9.70
CA LEU A 75 -0.84 -23.01 9.78
C LEU A 75 -0.39 -21.94 10.76
N VAL A 76 0.21 -22.35 11.87
CA VAL A 76 0.68 -21.45 12.93
C VAL A 76 2.20 -21.46 12.96
N SER A 77 2.80 -20.27 12.89
CA SER A 77 4.21 -20.07 13.22
C SER A 77 4.34 -19.23 14.49
N ALA A 78 5.08 -19.75 15.46
CA ALA A 78 5.52 -19.08 16.68
C ALA A 78 7.02 -18.76 16.66
N GLY A 79 7.72 -19.19 15.60
CA GLY A 79 9.17 -19.11 15.43
C GLY A 79 9.65 -17.86 14.70
N GLN A 80 10.74 -17.96 13.94
CA GLN A 80 11.13 -16.93 12.98
C GLN A 80 11.78 -17.60 11.78
N GLY A 81 11.48 -17.11 10.58
CA GLY A 81 12.04 -17.61 9.33
C GLY A 81 11.31 -18.84 8.78
N ALA A 82 10.09 -19.11 9.24
CA ALA A 82 9.25 -20.15 8.65
C ALA A 82 8.79 -19.75 7.24
N LEU A 83 8.62 -20.75 6.39
CA LEU A 83 7.88 -20.66 5.13
C LEU A 83 6.57 -21.42 5.29
N LEU A 84 5.44 -20.72 5.27
CA LEU A 84 4.11 -21.33 5.31
C LEU A 84 3.44 -21.15 3.95
N ALA A 85 3.04 -22.24 3.31
CA ALA A 85 2.39 -22.22 2.01
C ALA A 85 1.04 -22.93 2.06
N GLY A 86 0.00 -22.29 1.53
CA GLY A 86 -1.31 -22.92 1.33
C GLY A 86 -1.29 -23.89 0.13
N PRO A 87 -2.34 -24.73 0.02
CA PRO A 87 -2.51 -25.63 -1.11
C PRO A 87 -2.85 -24.85 -2.39
N VAL A 88 -2.84 -25.55 -3.52
CA VAL A 88 -3.45 -25.05 -4.76
C VAL A 88 -4.94 -25.43 -4.81
N GLY A 89 -5.82 -24.49 -5.14
CA GLY A 89 -7.27 -24.73 -5.31
C GLY A 89 -8.18 -23.84 -4.45
N TYR A 90 -9.50 -24.05 -4.55
CA TYR A 90 -10.56 -23.23 -3.93
C TYR A 90 -10.73 -23.42 -2.41
N GLN A 91 -9.69 -23.79 -1.67
CA GLN A 91 -9.82 -24.18 -0.25
C GLN A 91 -9.09 -23.22 0.68
N THR A 92 -9.81 -22.76 1.70
CA THR A 92 -9.42 -21.66 2.58
C THR A 92 -8.43 -22.11 3.64
N CYS A 93 -7.28 -21.47 3.74
CA CYS A 93 -6.35 -21.66 4.84
C CYS A 93 -6.39 -20.49 5.82
N VAL A 94 -6.07 -20.79 7.08
CA VAL A 94 -5.80 -19.78 8.10
C VAL A 94 -4.32 -19.80 8.42
N PHE A 95 -3.63 -18.69 8.18
CA PHE A 95 -2.24 -18.53 8.56
C PHE A 95 -2.15 -17.65 9.80
N VAL A 96 -1.39 -18.08 10.81
CA VAL A 96 -1.16 -17.31 12.03
C VAL A 96 0.34 -17.18 12.25
N ASN A 97 0.90 -16.02 11.93
CA ASN A 97 2.26 -15.66 12.29
C ASN A 97 2.25 -14.91 13.63
N THR A 98 2.55 -15.65 14.69
CA THR A 98 2.83 -15.16 16.04
C THR A 98 4.32 -15.00 16.34
N GLY A 99 5.19 -15.37 15.39
CA GLY A 99 6.62 -15.43 15.53
C GLY A 99 7.36 -14.61 14.47
N GLY A 100 7.97 -13.50 14.87
CA GLY A 100 8.78 -12.59 14.04
C GLY A 100 8.59 -12.63 12.51
N SER A 101 9.70 -12.64 11.77
CA SER A 101 9.67 -12.47 10.30
C SER A 101 9.63 -13.80 9.55
N ASP A 102 8.45 -14.16 9.07
CA ASP A 102 8.21 -15.36 8.25
C ASP A 102 7.86 -15.03 6.79
N THR A 103 7.89 -16.05 5.94
CA THR A 103 7.35 -15.97 4.58
C THR A 103 6.05 -16.76 4.50
N ILE A 104 4.97 -16.12 4.07
CA ILE A 104 3.67 -16.78 3.89
C ILE A 104 3.27 -16.68 2.43
N VAL A 105 2.81 -17.79 1.85
CA VAL A 105 2.29 -17.86 0.48
C VAL A 105 0.87 -18.40 0.53
N SER A 106 -0.11 -17.53 0.27
CA SER A 106 -1.52 -17.91 0.19
C SER A 106 -1.84 -18.56 -1.16
N SER A 107 -2.93 -19.31 -1.18
CA SER A 107 -3.44 -20.04 -2.35
C SER A 107 -4.01 -19.07 -3.40
N SER A 108 -4.05 -19.47 -4.67
CA SER A 108 -4.47 -18.60 -5.78
C SER A 108 -5.98 -18.40 -5.94
N ASP A 109 -6.80 -19.27 -5.35
CA ASP A 109 -8.22 -19.39 -5.69
C ASP A 109 -9.16 -19.46 -4.47
N ALA A 110 -8.63 -19.42 -3.25
CA ALA A 110 -9.42 -19.48 -2.03
C ALA A 110 -9.59 -18.09 -1.36
N THR A 111 -10.40 -18.05 -0.30
CA THR A 111 -10.49 -16.92 0.65
C THR A 111 -9.62 -17.22 1.87
N ASP A 112 -8.33 -16.89 1.79
CA ASP A 112 -7.39 -17.16 2.89
C ASP A 112 -7.43 -16.05 3.94
N THR A 113 -7.23 -16.40 5.21
CA THR A 113 -7.10 -15.42 6.31
C THR A 113 -5.68 -15.48 6.88
N ILE A 114 -5.02 -14.34 7.00
CA ILE A 114 -3.65 -14.24 7.50
C ILE A 114 -3.63 -13.32 8.73
N PHE A 115 -3.24 -13.85 9.88
CA PHE A 115 -3.00 -13.11 11.11
C PHE A 115 -1.49 -12.92 11.33
N ALA A 116 -0.98 -11.75 10.99
CA ALA A 116 0.42 -11.36 11.17
C ALA A 116 0.65 -10.71 12.55
N VAL A 117 0.29 -11.41 13.63
CA VAL A 117 0.25 -10.91 15.02
C VAL A 117 1.58 -10.32 15.48
N ALA A 118 2.71 -10.99 15.17
CA ALA A 118 4.03 -10.49 15.52
C ALA A 118 4.55 -9.38 14.60
N GLY A 119 3.89 -9.12 13.47
CA GLY A 119 4.41 -8.26 12.40
C GLY A 119 5.75 -8.76 11.83
N GLY A 120 6.27 -8.06 10.82
CA GLY A 120 7.47 -8.49 10.10
C GLY A 120 7.16 -9.53 9.04
N GLY A 121 8.13 -9.87 8.20
CA GLY A 121 7.98 -10.92 7.18
C GLY A 121 7.42 -10.49 5.82
N THR A 122 7.27 -11.48 4.95
CA THR A 122 6.83 -11.32 3.56
C THR A 122 5.60 -12.18 3.29
N TYR A 123 4.54 -11.58 2.77
CA TYR A 123 3.25 -12.24 2.54
C TYR A 123 2.90 -12.16 1.06
N PHE A 124 2.97 -13.29 0.39
CA PHE A 124 2.51 -13.45 -0.99
C PHE A 124 1.04 -13.86 -0.95
N ILE A 125 0.17 -12.89 -1.22
CA ILE A 125 -1.26 -13.09 -1.19
C ILE A 125 -1.73 -13.33 -2.63
N ASN A 126 -2.16 -14.52 -2.95
CA ASN A 126 -2.84 -14.81 -4.21
C ASN A 126 -4.35 -14.93 -3.96
N GLY A 127 -5.18 -14.64 -4.96
CA GLY A 127 -6.62 -14.85 -4.85
C GLY A 127 -7.36 -13.84 -3.96
N ILE A 128 -8.37 -14.32 -3.21
CA ILE A 128 -9.12 -13.48 -2.28
C ILE A 128 -8.51 -13.68 -0.89
N ALA A 129 -8.22 -12.61 -0.15
CA ALA A 129 -7.69 -12.79 1.20
C ALA A 129 -8.04 -11.67 2.16
N GLU A 130 -8.04 -12.02 3.44
CA GLU A 130 -8.06 -11.07 4.54
C GLU A 130 -6.70 -11.12 5.27
N PHE A 131 -5.98 -10.00 5.27
CA PHE A 131 -4.75 -9.85 6.03
C PHE A 131 -4.97 -8.97 7.25
N VAL A 132 -4.57 -9.46 8.42
CA VAL A 132 -4.65 -8.74 9.70
C VAL A 132 -3.24 -8.58 10.28
N GLY A 133 -2.71 -7.37 10.16
CA GLY A 133 -1.42 -6.96 10.68
C GLY A 133 -1.43 -6.74 12.19
N GLY A 134 -0.39 -7.20 12.86
CA GLY A 134 -0.18 -7.04 14.29
C GLY A 134 0.66 -5.81 14.67
N LEU A 135 1.17 -5.81 15.91
CA LEU A 135 1.87 -4.65 16.49
C LEU A 135 3.38 -4.65 16.28
N GLY A 136 3.99 -5.76 15.85
CA GLY A 136 5.44 -5.81 15.68
C GLY A 136 5.90 -5.31 14.32
N GLY A 137 6.98 -5.86 13.75
CA GLY A 137 7.78 -5.24 12.69
C GLY A 137 7.05 -4.89 11.38
N PRO A 138 7.68 -4.12 10.47
CA PRO A 138 7.09 -3.78 9.18
C PRO A 138 6.92 -5.02 8.29
N SER A 139 5.75 -5.16 7.68
CA SER A 139 5.42 -6.29 6.80
C SER A 139 5.51 -5.89 5.32
N THR A 140 6.00 -6.81 4.49
CA THR A 140 5.93 -6.68 3.02
C THR A 140 4.81 -7.57 2.50
N ILE A 141 3.84 -7.00 1.81
CA ILE A 141 2.71 -7.72 1.24
C ILE A 141 2.77 -7.59 -0.29
N VAL A 142 2.76 -8.72 -0.97
CA VAL A 142 2.76 -8.81 -2.43
C VAL A 142 1.50 -9.58 -2.84
N GLY A 143 0.51 -8.90 -3.40
CA GLY A 143 -0.84 -9.46 -3.50
C GLY A 143 -1.40 -9.57 -4.92
N ALA A 144 -1.39 -10.73 -5.58
CA ALA A 144 -2.12 -10.92 -6.84
C ALA A 144 -3.58 -11.38 -6.58
N GLY A 145 -4.50 -10.43 -6.36
CA GLY A 145 -5.94 -10.70 -6.24
C GLY A 145 -6.70 -9.68 -5.38
N ASN A 146 -7.93 -10.00 -4.96
CA ASN A 146 -8.78 -9.12 -4.14
C ASN A 146 -8.47 -9.33 -2.66
N ALA A 147 -7.58 -8.54 -2.10
CA ALA A 147 -7.24 -8.61 -0.67
C ALA A 147 -7.81 -7.41 0.11
N THR A 148 -8.38 -7.70 1.29
CA THR A 148 -8.60 -6.70 2.33
C THR A 148 -7.42 -6.75 3.28
N ILE A 149 -6.74 -5.61 3.48
CA ILE A 149 -5.54 -5.55 4.29
C ILE A 149 -5.76 -4.59 5.44
N PHE A 150 -5.74 -5.12 6.66
CA PHE A 150 -5.67 -4.35 7.89
C PHE A 150 -4.19 -4.21 8.29
N GLY A 151 -3.56 -3.09 7.99
CA GLY A 151 -2.17 -2.83 8.33
C GLY A 151 -1.93 -2.78 9.84
N GLY A 152 -0.76 -3.28 10.25
CA GLY A 152 -0.25 -3.19 11.62
C GLY A 152 0.29 -1.80 11.97
N SER A 153 0.84 -1.64 13.18
CA SER A 153 1.32 -0.32 13.68
C SER A 153 2.74 0.06 13.24
N ALA A 154 3.52 -0.83 12.64
CA ALA A 154 4.90 -0.57 12.23
C ALA A 154 5.08 -0.19 10.76
N GLY A 155 3.98 0.02 10.04
CA GLY A 155 3.97 0.29 8.61
C GLY A 155 3.96 -0.98 7.76
N VAL A 156 3.42 -0.85 6.54
CA VAL A 156 3.30 -1.93 5.57
C VAL A 156 3.80 -1.44 4.22
N LEU A 157 4.60 -2.26 3.55
CA LEU A 157 4.93 -2.09 2.13
C LEU A 157 4.01 -3.02 1.33
N TYR A 158 3.06 -2.44 0.59
CA TYR A 158 2.06 -3.18 -0.17
C TYR A 158 2.26 -3.00 -1.68
N TYR A 159 2.40 -4.13 -2.36
CA TYR A 159 2.38 -4.27 -3.80
C TYR A 159 1.09 -4.98 -4.21
N PRO A 160 -0.01 -4.26 -4.50
CA PRO A 160 -1.13 -4.84 -5.24
C PRO A 160 -0.58 -5.36 -6.58
N GLY A 161 -0.67 -6.67 -6.74
CA GLY A 161 -0.05 -7.45 -7.79
C GLY A 161 -0.52 -7.05 -9.18
N VAL A 162 0.34 -7.32 -10.15
CA VAL A 162 0.05 -7.23 -11.59
C VAL A 162 -0.41 -8.62 -12.04
N GLY A 163 -1.65 -8.81 -12.49
CA GLY A 163 -2.04 -10.21 -12.81
C GLY A 163 -3.31 -10.50 -13.60
N LEU A 164 -4.40 -9.74 -13.45
CA LEU A 164 -5.64 -10.10 -14.15
C LEU A 164 -6.17 -8.91 -14.96
N VAL A 165 -5.91 -8.97 -16.26
CA VAL A 165 -6.55 -8.10 -17.24
C VAL A 165 -8.07 -8.38 -17.16
N GLY A 166 -8.85 -7.43 -16.64
CA GLY A 166 -10.31 -7.46 -16.69
C GLY A 166 -11.07 -7.83 -15.41
N SER A 167 -10.44 -7.93 -14.25
CA SER A 167 -11.16 -7.97 -12.96
C SER A 167 -11.10 -6.61 -12.26
N GLU A 168 -12.23 -6.10 -11.80
CA GLU A 168 -12.29 -4.93 -10.91
C GLU A 168 -11.60 -5.31 -9.58
N PHE A 169 -10.42 -4.75 -9.33
CA PHE A 169 -9.67 -4.96 -8.09
C PHE A 169 -10.20 -4.01 -7.01
N LEU A 170 -11.12 -4.50 -6.18
CA LEU A 170 -11.54 -3.84 -4.95
C LEU A 170 -10.66 -4.34 -3.80
N SER A 171 -9.43 -3.81 -3.69
CA SER A 171 -8.63 -3.99 -2.48
C SER A 171 -8.86 -2.81 -1.54
N ASP A 172 -9.41 -3.06 -0.36
CA ASP A 172 -9.45 -2.07 0.71
C ASP A 172 -8.18 -2.22 1.57
N PHE A 173 -7.46 -1.12 1.74
CA PHE A 173 -6.28 -1.09 2.60
C PHE A 173 -6.55 -0.14 3.75
N VAL A 174 -6.74 -0.74 4.92
CA VAL A 174 -6.99 -0.07 6.19
C VAL A 174 -5.70 -0.10 6.99
N ALA A 175 -4.90 0.97 6.96
CA ALA A 175 -3.64 0.99 7.72
C ALA A 175 -3.78 1.76 9.04
N GLN A 176 -3.18 1.18 10.08
CA GLN A 176 -3.01 1.83 11.38
C GLN A 176 -1.82 2.82 11.35
N ALA A 177 -1.37 3.28 12.52
CA ALA A 177 -0.22 4.16 12.65
C ALA A 177 1.05 3.55 12.01
N GLY A 178 2.03 4.39 11.68
CA GLY A 178 3.25 3.98 10.96
C GLY A 178 3.33 4.55 9.54
N THR A 179 4.48 4.39 8.90
CA THR A 179 4.69 4.80 7.49
C THR A 179 4.33 3.63 6.59
N ASN A 180 3.22 3.76 5.85
CA ASN A 180 2.82 2.74 4.87
C ASN A 180 3.25 3.17 3.47
N THR A 181 3.69 2.23 2.65
CA THR A 181 4.05 2.48 1.26
C THR A 181 3.19 1.59 0.39
N VAL A 182 2.45 2.18 -0.55
CA VAL A 182 1.60 1.46 -1.50
C VAL A 182 2.08 1.78 -2.91
N ILE A 183 2.39 0.74 -3.68
CA ILE A 183 2.87 0.89 -5.06
C ILE A 183 1.91 0.15 -5.98
N SER A 184 1.06 0.88 -6.72
CA SER A 184 0.13 0.23 -7.64
C SER A 184 0.85 -0.38 -8.85
N GLY A 185 0.41 -1.55 -9.34
CA GLY A 185 1.06 -2.26 -10.45
C GLY A 185 0.80 -1.66 -11.85
N ALA A 186 1.75 -1.85 -12.77
CA ALA A 186 1.85 -1.16 -14.08
C ALA A 186 0.95 -1.67 -15.23
N SER A 187 -0.18 -2.33 -15.01
CA SER A 187 -0.97 -2.89 -16.14
C SER A 187 -2.48 -2.91 -15.96
N LEU A 188 -3.01 -2.18 -14.96
CA LEU A 188 -4.45 -1.98 -14.86
C LEU A 188 -4.80 -0.62 -15.46
N SER A 189 -5.43 -0.64 -16.65
CA SER A 189 -6.04 0.54 -17.25
C SER A 189 -7.22 1.11 -16.43
N THR A 190 -7.58 0.47 -15.32
CA THR A 190 -8.62 0.87 -14.37
C THR A 190 -8.35 0.19 -13.02
N LEU A 191 -7.39 0.68 -12.22
CA LEU A 191 -7.47 0.44 -10.77
C LEU A 191 -8.57 1.37 -10.25
N GLU A 192 -9.83 1.04 -10.52
CA GLU A 192 -10.96 1.69 -9.87
C GLU A 192 -11.11 1.05 -8.47
N GLY A 193 -11.00 1.86 -7.42
CA GLY A 193 -11.46 1.45 -6.09
C GLY A 193 -10.41 1.02 -5.07
N LEU A 194 -9.11 1.31 -5.26
CA LEU A 194 -8.19 1.29 -4.12
C LEU A 194 -8.56 2.45 -3.17
N THR A 195 -9.35 2.10 -2.16
CA THR A 195 -9.65 2.99 -1.04
C THR A 195 -8.62 2.72 0.04
N LEU A 196 -8.01 3.81 0.48
CA LEU A 196 -6.96 3.80 1.47
C LEU A 196 -7.50 4.52 2.72
N TYR A 197 -7.83 3.77 3.77
CA TYR A 197 -8.30 4.32 5.05
C TYR A 197 -7.17 4.30 6.08
N LEU A 198 -6.74 5.47 6.55
CA LEU A 198 -5.46 5.59 7.29
C LEU A 198 -5.51 6.46 8.53
N ALA A 199 -4.84 5.98 9.57
CA ALA A 199 -4.46 6.77 10.73
C ALA A 199 -3.04 7.39 10.65
N GLY A 200 -2.18 6.91 9.74
CA GLY A 200 -0.76 7.32 9.59
C GLY A 200 -0.40 7.94 8.23
N ALA A 201 0.89 8.30 8.04
CA ALA A 201 1.41 8.85 6.78
C ALA A 201 1.60 7.76 5.72
N VAL A 202 1.40 8.11 4.43
CA VAL A 202 1.58 7.15 3.32
C VAL A 202 2.44 7.67 2.19
N ASN A 203 3.32 6.82 1.66
CA ASN A 203 3.93 7.01 0.34
C ASN A 203 3.14 6.19 -0.69
N GLY A 204 2.28 6.84 -1.46
CA GLY A 204 1.47 6.23 -2.51
C GLY A 204 2.06 6.51 -3.89
N PHE A 205 2.34 5.47 -4.66
CA PHE A 205 2.77 5.59 -6.05
C PHE A 205 1.68 5.03 -6.97
N ALA A 206 0.98 5.93 -7.66
CA ALA A 206 0.00 5.59 -8.69
C ALA A 206 0.75 5.33 -10.01
N MET A 207 0.65 4.12 -10.55
CA MET A 207 1.15 3.81 -11.90
C MET A 207 0.12 4.19 -12.98
N SER A 208 0.51 4.06 -14.26
CA SER A 208 -0.25 4.52 -15.43
C SER A 208 -1.75 4.15 -15.37
N GLY A 209 -2.63 5.15 -15.29
CA GLY A 209 -4.10 4.96 -15.33
C GLY A 209 -4.76 4.58 -14.00
N ALA A 210 -4.04 4.68 -12.88
CA ALA A 210 -4.58 4.32 -11.57
C ALA A 210 -5.52 5.39 -10.98
N VAL A 211 -6.53 4.95 -10.21
CA VAL A 211 -7.29 5.78 -9.28
C VAL A 211 -6.85 5.43 -7.85
N LEU A 212 -6.42 6.42 -7.08
CA LEU A 212 -6.03 6.29 -5.68
C LEU A 212 -6.89 7.19 -4.82
N THR A 213 -7.71 6.62 -3.94
CA THR A 213 -8.55 7.39 -3.00
C THR A 213 -7.99 7.31 -1.60
N LEU A 214 -7.69 8.45 -0.99
CA LEU A 214 -7.13 8.61 0.35
C LEU A 214 -8.20 9.14 1.32
N SER A 215 -8.36 8.46 2.46
CA SER A 215 -9.29 8.84 3.52
C SER A 215 -8.71 8.66 4.92
N GLY A 216 -9.11 9.51 5.86
CA GLY A 216 -8.71 9.43 7.28
C GLY A 216 -7.79 10.57 7.75
N PRO A 217 -7.39 10.56 9.04
CA PRO A 217 -6.61 11.64 9.66
C PRO A 217 -5.10 11.60 9.39
N GLY A 218 -4.61 10.64 8.61
CA GLY A 218 -3.20 10.52 8.25
C GLY A 218 -2.62 11.83 7.71
N SER A 219 -1.46 12.24 8.22
CA SER A 219 -0.80 13.52 7.85
C SER A 219 0.60 13.26 7.33
N GLY A 220 1.04 14.02 6.31
CA GLY A 220 2.34 13.87 5.67
C GLY A 220 2.40 12.81 4.58
N SER A 221 1.28 12.49 3.94
CA SER A 221 1.27 11.53 2.84
C SER A 221 1.93 12.13 1.59
N GLN A 222 2.70 11.32 0.89
CA GLN A 222 3.35 11.62 -0.38
C GLN A 222 2.70 10.78 -1.46
N LEU A 223 2.08 11.41 -2.45
CA LEU A 223 1.28 10.76 -3.47
C LEU A 223 1.83 11.14 -4.85
N VAL A 224 2.31 10.16 -5.60
CA VAL A 224 2.99 10.38 -6.88
C VAL A 224 2.18 9.71 -7.99
N ALA A 225 1.74 10.49 -8.97
CA ALA A 225 1.16 9.99 -10.21
C ALA A 225 2.25 9.53 -11.19
N GLY A 226 1.95 8.48 -11.94
CA GLY A 226 2.87 7.78 -12.84
C GLY A 226 2.81 8.32 -14.27
N SER A 227 3.38 7.59 -15.21
CA SER A 227 3.30 7.97 -16.62
C SER A 227 1.96 7.56 -17.23
N GLY A 228 0.89 8.33 -17.00
CA GLY A 228 -0.45 8.07 -17.52
C GLY A 228 -1.47 9.14 -17.10
N SER A 229 -2.76 8.83 -17.23
CA SER A 229 -3.83 9.69 -16.69
C SER A 229 -4.34 9.11 -15.38
N GLU A 230 -3.83 9.59 -14.26
CA GLU A 230 -4.17 9.12 -12.93
C GLU A 230 -5.19 10.02 -12.24
N THR A 231 -6.01 9.45 -11.36
CA THR A 231 -6.80 10.21 -10.40
C THR A 231 -6.27 9.93 -9.01
N ILE A 232 -5.80 10.95 -8.31
CA ILE A 232 -5.45 10.87 -6.89
C ILE A 232 -6.46 11.74 -6.13
N ASP A 233 -7.32 11.12 -5.35
CA ASP A 233 -8.39 11.79 -4.60
C ASP A 233 -8.18 11.67 -3.09
N ALA A 234 -7.71 12.75 -2.47
CA ALA A 234 -7.57 12.84 -1.02
C ALA A 234 -8.69 13.65 -0.36
N SER A 235 -9.84 13.87 -1.01
CA SER A 235 -10.95 14.65 -0.45
C SER A 235 -11.46 14.11 0.89
N GLY A 236 -11.29 12.81 1.16
CA GLY A 236 -11.59 12.17 2.45
C GLY A 236 -10.49 12.30 3.52
N SER A 237 -9.33 12.86 3.18
CA SER A 237 -8.21 13.07 4.11
C SER A 237 -8.42 14.35 4.93
N THR A 238 -8.11 14.28 6.23
CA THR A 238 -8.08 15.47 7.10
C THR A 238 -6.67 15.91 7.47
N GLY A 239 -5.65 15.09 7.18
CA GLY A 239 -4.25 15.52 7.24
C GLY A 239 -3.75 16.13 5.93
N TYR A 240 -2.52 16.65 5.96
CA TYR A 240 -1.86 17.29 4.83
C TYR A 240 -1.14 16.29 3.92
N ASN A 241 -1.16 16.56 2.62
CA ASN A 241 -0.62 15.65 1.61
C ASN A 241 0.24 16.39 0.58
N THR A 242 1.31 15.77 0.12
CA THR A 242 2.09 16.24 -1.03
C THR A 242 1.75 15.38 -2.24
N PHE A 243 1.42 16.04 -3.35
CA PHE A 243 1.06 15.43 -4.61
C PHE A 243 2.10 15.78 -5.66
N TRP A 244 2.56 14.79 -6.41
CA TRP A 244 3.34 14.99 -7.62
C TRP A 244 2.54 14.46 -8.80
N ALA A 245 2.23 15.35 -9.75
CA ALA A 245 1.69 14.92 -11.03
C ALA A 245 2.71 14.08 -11.79
N GLY A 246 2.21 13.14 -12.58
CA GLY A 246 2.99 12.34 -13.51
C GLY A 246 2.94 12.93 -14.91
N SER A 247 3.58 12.28 -15.88
CA SER A 247 3.79 12.83 -17.23
C SER A 247 2.56 12.76 -18.16
N GLY A 248 1.37 12.53 -17.63
CA GLY A 248 0.11 12.48 -18.39
C GLY A 248 -0.99 13.32 -17.75
N ASN A 249 -2.25 13.09 -18.15
CA ASN A 249 -3.34 13.98 -17.74
C ASN A 249 -3.94 13.53 -16.41
N SER A 250 -3.35 13.98 -15.30
CA SER A 250 -3.78 13.56 -13.97
C SER A 250 -4.82 14.52 -13.34
N LEU A 251 -5.70 13.98 -12.51
CA LEU A 251 -6.56 14.70 -11.57
C LEU A 251 -6.01 14.52 -10.16
N LEU A 252 -5.69 15.61 -9.47
CA LEU A 252 -5.21 15.63 -8.10
C LEU A 252 -6.20 16.40 -7.24
N VAL A 253 -6.78 15.75 -6.22
CA VAL A 253 -7.74 16.36 -5.29
C VAL A 253 -7.18 16.35 -3.88
N GLY A 254 -7.06 17.52 -3.28
CA GLY A 254 -6.61 17.70 -1.90
C GLY A 254 -7.67 17.33 -0.86
N GLY A 255 -7.20 17.09 0.37
CA GLY A 255 -8.05 16.93 1.55
C GLY A 255 -8.29 18.22 2.31
N SER A 256 -8.72 18.12 3.56
CA SER A 256 -9.04 19.26 4.44
C SER A 256 -7.91 19.71 5.38
N GLY A 257 -6.72 19.10 5.30
CA GLY A 257 -5.57 19.43 6.15
C GLY A 257 -5.10 20.88 6.02
N SER A 258 -4.81 21.53 7.15
CA SER A 258 -4.45 22.96 7.24
C SER A 258 -3.42 23.20 8.34
N ASP A 259 -2.36 23.97 8.05
CA ASP A 259 -1.65 24.99 8.85
C ASP A 259 -0.46 25.54 8.03
N PHE A 260 -0.36 26.87 7.91
CA PHE A 260 0.84 27.56 7.43
C PHE A 260 1.23 28.65 8.45
N PRO A 261 2.52 28.89 8.73
CA PRO A 261 2.99 29.88 9.70
C PRO A 261 2.79 31.30 9.19
N ALA A 262 2.89 32.26 10.10
CA ALA A 262 2.75 33.68 9.81
C ALA A 262 3.66 34.17 8.65
N PRO A 263 3.27 35.26 7.95
CA PRO A 263 4.06 35.84 6.87
C PRO A 263 5.52 36.13 7.30
N GLY A 264 6.51 35.55 6.61
CA GLY A 264 7.94 35.86 6.80
C GLY A 264 8.91 34.69 7.01
N ALA A 265 8.47 33.43 6.97
CA ALA A 265 9.36 32.26 7.02
C ALA A 265 10.07 32.01 5.66
N PRO A 266 11.32 31.50 5.66
CA PRO A 266 12.06 31.23 4.42
C PRO A 266 11.44 30.12 3.55
N ILE A 267 11.56 30.33 2.24
CA ILE A 267 10.91 29.64 1.10
C ILE A 267 11.18 28.13 0.96
N LEU A 268 12.15 27.55 1.69
CA LEU A 268 12.49 26.12 1.62
C LEU A 268 12.25 25.40 2.95
N VAL A 269 11.18 25.77 3.66
CA VAL A 269 10.52 24.92 4.65
C VAL A 269 9.03 25.07 4.38
N LEU A 270 8.48 24.20 3.54
CA LEU A 270 7.04 23.99 3.57
C LEU A 270 6.76 23.43 4.98
N PRO A 271 6.05 24.16 5.83
CA PRO A 271 5.74 23.68 7.17
C PRO A 271 4.85 22.43 7.05
N PRO A 272 4.83 21.57 8.06
CA PRO A 272 3.77 20.57 8.16
C PRO A 272 2.42 21.31 8.05
N ALA A 273 1.51 20.75 7.24
CA ALA A 273 0.10 21.15 7.11
C ALA A 273 -0.38 21.98 5.89
N THR A 274 0.27 21.90 4.73
CA THR A 274 -0.33 22.38 3.46
C THR A 274 -0.47 21.23 2.46
N ASN A 275 -1.56 21.19 1.68
CA ASN A 275 -1.55 20.34 0.49
C ASN A 275 -0.63 20.99 -0.54
N VAL A 276 0.31 20.23 -1.07
CA VAL A 276 1.29 20.73 -2.06
C VAL A 276 1.05 19.98 -3.35
N PHE A 277 0.76 20.71 -4.43
CA PHE A 277 0.54 20.15 -5.75
C PHE A 277 1.69 20.55 -6.66
N ALA A 278 2.56 19.62 -6.99
CA ALA A 278 3.61 19.84 -7.98
C ALA A 278 3.12 19.38 -9.36
N ALA A 279 2.90 20.33 -10.27
CA ALA A 279 2.57 20.03 -11.65
C ALA A 279 3.77 19.42 -12.39
N SER A 280 3.48 18.61 -13.40
CA SER A 280 4.49 17.97 -14.26
C SER A 280 4.16 18.19 -15.74
N GLY A 281 4.84 17.53 -16.67
CA GLY A 281 4.50 17.59 -18.09
C GLY A 281 3.12 16.97 -18.35
N GLY A 282 2.31 17.55 -19.23
CA GLY A 282 0.93 17.15 -19.49
C GLY A 282 -0.11 18.21 -19.08
N THR A 283 -1.39 17.86 -19.13
CA THR A 283 -2.48 18.72 -18.63
C THR A 283 -2.94 18.20 -17.28
N THR A 284 -2.64 18.90 -16.19
CA THR A 284 -3.02 18.49 -14.83
C THR A 284 -4.25 19.29 -14.36
N THR A 285 -5.23 18.62 -13.77
CA THR A 285 -6.27 19.30 -12.97
C THR A 285 -5.96 19.14 -11.48
N MET A 286 -5.78 20.26 -10.79
CA MET A 286 -5.49 20.33 -9.36
C MET A 286 -6.67 20.99 -8.65
N VAL A 287 -7.26 20.28 -7.69
CA VAL A 287 -8.38 20.76 -6.87
C VAL A 287 -7.86 20.93 -5.44
N GLY A 288 -7.77 22.17 -4.98
CA GLY A 288 -7.16 22.46 -3.68
C GLY A 288 -7.90 21.82 -2.49
N GLY A 289 -9.23 21.79 -2.55
CA GLY A 289 -10.05 21.42 -1.40
C GLY A 289 -10.04 22.50 -0.32
N ALA A 290 -10.37 22.12 0.92
CA ALA A 290 -10.37 23.05 2.05
C ALA A 290 -8.95 23.28 2.60
N GLY A 291 -8.69 24.47 3.16
CA GLY A 291 -7.40 24.79 3.77
C GLY A 291 -6.51 25.64 2.89
N ASN A 292 -5.22 25.71 3.26
CA ASN A 292 -4.21 26.49 2.54
C ASN A 292 -3.44 25.56 1.59
N ASN A 293 -3.60 25.77 0.29
CA ASN A 293 -2.97 24.94 -0.73
C ASN A 293 -1.80 25.68 -1.39
N ALA A 294 -0.75 24.93 -1.73
CA ALA A 294 0.36 25.42 -2.53
C ALA A 294 0.37 24.70 -3.88
N PHE A 295 0.30 25.46 -4.96
CA PHE A 295 0.41 24.97 -6.33
C PHE A 295 1.78 25.35 -6.87
N GLU A 296 2.62 24.35 -7.10
CA GLU A 296 4.03 24.51 -7.46
C GLU A 296 4.27 24.17 -8.93
N PHE A 297 5.00 25.07 -9.59
CA PHE A 297 5.43 24.93 -10.98
C PHE A 297 6.94 25.06 -11.05
N ILE A 298 7.61 24.01 -11.52
CA ILE A 298 9.06 23.92 -11.56
C ILE A 298 9.53 23.95 -13.01
N LEU A 299 10.48 24.85 -13.33
CA LEU A 299 11.01 24.99 -14.69
C LEU A 299 11.58 23.66 -15.19
N GLY A 300 11.21 23.25 -16.39
CA GLY A 300 11.69 22.02 -17.03
C GLY A 300 11.01 20.72 -16.54
N HIS A 301 10.21 20.80 -15.48
CA HIS A 301 9.32 19.72 -15.04
C HIS A 301 7.86 19.99 -15.39
N ALA A 302 7.45 21.26 -15.37
CA ALA A 302 6.17 21.71 -15.89
C ALA A 302 6.19 21.80 -17.42
N GLY A 303 5.05 21.52 -18.04
CA GLY A 303 4.86 21.72 -19.47
C GLY A 303 3.49 21.25 -19.93
N GLY A 304 2.60 22.19 -20.28
CA GLY A 304 1.26 21.85 -20.75
C GLY A 304 0.21 22.89 -20.38
N THR A 305 -1.02 22.44 -20.12
CA THR A 305 -2.16 23.31 -19.78
C THR A 305 -2.80 22.81 -18.51
N ASP A 306 -2.48 23.45 -17.39
CA ASP A 306 -2.96 23.06 -16.07
C ASP A 306 -4.18 23.87 -15.65
N LEU A 307 -5.04 23.23 -14.87
CA LEU A 307 -6.28 23.78 -14.34
C LEU A 307 -6.25 23.71 -12.81
N ILE A 308 -6.45 24.84 -12.15
CA ILE A 308 -6.58 24.93 -10.69
C ILE A 308 -8.04 25.26 -10.37
N GLN A 309 -8.66 24.42 -9.54
CA GLN A 309 -10.01 24.59 -9.00
C GLN A 309 -9.96 24.75 -7.48
N ASP A 310 -11.05 25.27 -6.92
CA ASP A 310 -11.20 25.56 -5.49
C ASP A 310 -10.13 26.50 -4.91
N TRP A 311 -9.68 27.46 -5.72
CA TRP A 311 -8.79 28.52 -5.27
C TRP A 311 -9.46 29.43 -4.23
N ASN A 312 -8.76 29.72 -3.13
CA ASN A 312 -9.19 30.64 -2.10
C ASN A 312 -8.09 31.67 -1.72
N GLY A 313 -8.44 32.66 -0.89
CA GLY A 313 -7.55 33.76 -0.53
C GLY A 313 -6.30 33.37 0.28
N SER A 314 -6.27 32.14 0.80
CA SER A 314 -5.14 31.60 1.54
C SER A 314 -4.21 30.74 0.70
N ASP A 315 -4.62 30.37 -0.52
CA ASP A 315 -3.80 29.56 -1.43
C ASP A 315 -2.58 30.33 -1.95
N ARG A 316 -1.61 29.58 -2.46
CA ARG A 316 -0.34 30.08 -3.00
C ARG A 316 -0.01 29.45 -4.34
N LEU A 317 0.55 30.26 -5.22
CA LEU A 317 1.12 29.86 -6.50
C LEU A 317 2.64 30.09 -6.43
N ALA A 318 3.42 29.01 -6.54
CA ALA A 318 4.86 29.05 -6.40
C ALA A 318 5.55 28.67 -7.72
N PHE A 319 6.52 29.49 -8.14
CA PHE A 319 7.32 29.28 -9.33
C PHE A 319 8.79 29.07 -8.95
N PHE A 320 9.35 27.93 -9.34
CA PHE A 320 10.72 27.55 -9.02
C PHE A 320 11.58 27.44 -10.29
N GLY A 321 12.73 28.11 -10.28
CA GLY A 321 13.73 28.02 -11.36
C GLY A 321 13.45 28.91 -12.58
N TYR A 322 12.32 29.62 -12.60
CA TYR A 322 11.95 30.58 -13.64
C TYR A 322 12.64 31.95 -13.49
N GLY A 323 13.34 32.20 -12.37
CA GLY A 323 13.97 33.48 -12.06
C GLY A 323 12.97 34.56 -11.70
N ALA A 324 13.37 35.84 -11.86
CA ALA A 324 12.62 36.97 -11.31
C ALA A 324 11.27 37.26 -12.01
N ASN A 325 11.07 36.80 -13.25
CA ASN A 325 9.88 37.10 -14.05
C ASN A 325 9.28 35.82 -14.67
N PRO A 326 8.65 34.96 -13.85
CA PRO A 326 8.11 33.68 -14.32
C PRO A 326 6.92 33.81 -15.26
N ILE A 327 6.12 34.86 -15.10
CA ILE A 327 4.88 35.07 -15.85
C ILE A 327 5.18 35.85 -17.14
N ALA A 328 5.00 35.21 -18.30
CA ALA A 328 5.13 35.84 -19.60
C ALA A 328 3.87 36.65 -19.98
N SER A 329 2.69 36.14 -19.63
CA SER A 329 1.42 36.85 -19.84
C SER A 329 0.37 36.44 -18.81
N GLN A 330 -0.51 37.37 -18.46
CA GLN A 330 -1.70 37.10 -17.64
C GLN A 330 -2.93 37.74 -18.30
N ALA A 331 -4.05 37.03 -18.30
CA ALA A 331 -5.33 37.51 -18.78
C ALA A 331 -6.46 37.06 -17.84
N VAL A 332 -7.59 37.74 -17.91
CA VAL A 332 -8.82 37.36 -17.20
C VAL A 332 -9.91 37.23 -18.24
N SER A 333 -10.57 36.08 -18.27
CA SER A 333 -11.76 35.82 -19.10
C SER A 333 -12.75 34.99 -18.31
N ASP A 334 -14.04 35.26 -18.47
CA ASP A 334 -15.12 34.42 -17.91
C ASP A 334 -14.97 34.14 -16.39
N GLY A 335 -14.51 35.15 -15.65
CA GLY A 335 -14.31 35.06 -14.20
C GLY A 335 -13.13 34.18 -13.76
N SER A 336 -12.26 33.78 -14.69
CA SER A 336 -11.06 32.96 -14.42
C SER A 336 -9.79 33.69 -14.84
N THR A 337 -8.68 33.35 -14.18
CA THR A 337 -7.35 33.92 -14.46
C THR A 337 -6.53 32.93 -15.29
N PHE A 338 -5.97 33.41 -16.40
CA PHE A 338 -5.12 32.65 -17.31
C PHE A 338 -3.70 33.19 -17.23
N ILE A 339 -2.74 32.32 -16.96
CA ILE A 339 -1.31 32.65 -16.85
C ILE A 339 -0.56 31.82 -17.87
N THR A 340 0.35 32.44 -18.62
CA THR A 340 1.35 31.75 -19.42
C THR A 340 2.71 32.03 -18.83
N LEU A 341 3.46 30.98 -18.49
CA LEU A 341 4.84 31.09 -18.00
C LEU A 341 5.84 31.21 -19.15
N THR A 342 7.07 31.58 -18.84
CA THR A 342 8.12 31.82 -19.86
C THR A 342 8.52 30.60 -20.67
N ASP A 343 8.21 29.39 -20.20
CA ASP A 343 8.41 28.12 -20.92
C ASP A 343 7.18 27.66 -21.72
N ASN A 344 6.13 28.49 -21.77
CA ASN A 344 4.81 28.24 -22.37
C ASN A 344 3.87 27.31 -21.58
N THR A 345 4.20 26.95 -20.34
CA THR A 345 3.22 26.35 -19.43
C THR A 345 2.03 27.29 -19.27
N ARG A 346 0.81 26.78 -19.42
CA ARG A 346 -0.44 27.55 -19.27
C ARG A 346 -1.15 27.11 -18.00
N ILE A 347 -1.57 28.06 -17.19
CA ILE A 347 -2.28 27.81 -15.93
C ILE A 347 -3.62 28.55 -16.00
N THR A 348 -4.70 27.84 -15.76
CA THR A 348 -6.02 28.43 -15.58
C THR A 348 -6.42 28.29 -14.11
N ILE A 349 -6.70 29.40 -13.44
CA ILE A 349 -7.24 29.39 -12.08
C ILE A 349 -8.71 29.78 -12.17
N VAL A 350 -9.58 28.83 -11.86
CA VAL A 350 -11.02 28.96 -12.03
C VAL A 350 -11.60 29.88 -10.96
N GLY A 351 -12.53 30.75 -11.36
CA GLY A 351 -13.37 31.49 -10.41
C GLY A 351 -12.68 32.68 -9.74
N ILE A 352 -11.46 33.05 -10.16
CA ILE A 352 -10.81 34.29 -9.73
C ILE A 352 -10.49 35.22 -10.89
N SER A 353 -10.71 36.52 -10.66
CA SER A 353 -10.39 37.60 -11.61
C SER A 353 -9.17 38.43 -11.20
N SER A 354 -8.57 38.13 -10.05
CA SER A 354 -7.34 38.78 -9.57
C SER A 354 -6.58 37.86 -8.61
N LEU A 355 -5.25 37.84 -8.74
CA LEU A 355 -4.34 37.23 -7.76
C LEU A 355 -3.74 38.33 -6.88
N ASP A 356 -3.73 38.12 -5.57
CA ASP A 356 -2.95 38.98 -4.67
C ASP A 356 -1.46 38.66 -4.86
N ALA A 357 -0.62 39.69 -4.98
CA ALA A 357 0.83 39.52 -5.10
C ALA A 357 1.44 38.73 -3.91
N ARG A 358 0.82 38.79 -2.73
CA ARG A 358 1.20 37.98 -1.55
C ARG A 358 0.94 36.49 -1.74
N GLN A 359 0.10 36.12 -2.71
CA GLN A 359 -0.20 34.73 -3.04
C GLN A 359 0.79 34.14 -4.04
N ILE A 360 1.62 34.96 -4.67
CA ILE A 360 2.61 34.53 -5.64
C ILE A 360 3.98 34.47 -4.96
N VAL A 361 4.65 33.33 -5.10
CA VAL A 361 6.00 33.10 -4.60
C VAL A 361 6.90 32.76 -5.79
N SER A 362 8.05 33.41 -5.89
CA SER A 362 9.07 33.08 -6.90
C SER A 362 10.43 32.86 -6.23
N ALA A 363 11.13 31.81 -6.67
CA ALA A 363 12.47 31.45 -6.24
C ALA A 363 13.36 31.09 -7.44
#